data_AF-A0A1I3DU88-F1
#
_entry.id   AF-A0A1I3DU88-F1
#
_cell.length_a   1.000
_cell.length_b   1.000
_cell.length_c   1.000
_cell.angle_alpha   90.00
_cell.angle_beta   90.00
_cell.angle_gamma   90.00
#
_symmetry.space_group_name_H-M   'P 1'
#
loop_
_entity.id
_entity.type
_entity.pdbx_description
1 polymer ?
#
loop_
_entity_poly.entity_id
_entity_poly.type
_entity_poly.pdbx_seq_one_letter_code
_entity_poly.pdbx_strand_id
1 'polypeptide(L)'
;MLFLQLKPEVRNFFAPYVGMVEDKILFTYTLGNQVIDHERWNENGARIPVSKGVWLVTDSLPLSVTDLFIGHSACDIMCFCHYYPNWINPHRSSAFASLGLLPTKEQFTWLKSLFTNAKIHTVFDGGISGRVADCKVATWQLGKNARFSIVDDHGEFYCNKKKYRIPVSIFSLNRFEKLSGIRAGIRTHKPKAPFETFYQSFTNVG
;
A
#
# COMPACT_ATOMS: atom_id res chain seq x y z
N MET A 1 6.72 0.93 -23.55
CA MET A 1 6.54 0.06 -22.36
C MET A 1 6.73 0.89 -21.08
N LEU A 2 5.68 1.12 -20.29
CA LEU A 2 5.70 1.98 -19.09
C LEU A 2 6.79 1.60 -18.07
N PHE A 3 7.09 0.31 -17.94
CA PHE A 3 8.18 -0.17 -17.09
C PHE A 3 9.51 0.50 -17.44
N LEU A 4 9.82 0.72 -18.73
CA LEU A 4 11.09 1.30 -19.18
C LEU A 4 11.23 2.80 -18.85
N GLN A 5 10.12 3.48 -18.58
CA GLN A 5 10.10 4.89 -18.19
C GLN A 5 10.44 5.08 -16.70
N LEU A 6 10.41 4.02 -15.90
CA LEU A 6 10.89 4.07 -14.53
C LEU A 6 12.40 4.32 -14.49
N LYS A 7 12.88 4.99 -13.44
CA LYS A 7 14.31 5.21 -13.24
C LYS A 7 15.06 3.86 -13.25
N PRO A 8 16.27 3.78 -13.84
CA PRO A 8 17.02 2.53 -13.95
C PRO A 8 17.15 1.76 -12.64
N GLU A 9 17.46 2.45 -11.54
CA GLU A 9 17.60 1.85 -10.21
C GLU A 9 16.31 1.20 -9.71
N VAL A 10 15.15 1.80 -9.99
CA VAL A 10 13.83 1.25 -9.63
C VAL A 10 13.55 0.01 -10.46
N ARG A 11 13.81 0.06 -11.78
CA ARG A 11 13.65 -1.11 -12.65
C ARG A 11 14.50 -2.27 -12.17
N ASN A 12 15.78 -2.02 -11.89
CA ASN A 12 16.73 -3.04 -11.47
C ASN A 12 16.34 -3.69 -10.15
N PHE A 13 15.88 -2.90 -9.17
CA PHE A 13 15.42 -3.39 -7.88
C PHE A 13 14.19 -4.30 -8.00
N PHE A 14 13.19 -3.90 -8.79
CA PHE A 14 11.92 -4.63 -8.91
C PHE A 14 11.94 -5.73 -9.98
N ALA A 15 12.90 -5.75 -10.90
CA ALA A 15 12.98 -6.71 -12.01
C ALA A 15 12.85 -8.19 -11.58
N PRO A 16 13.44 -8.65 -10.46
CA PRO A 16 13.28 -10.05 -10.01
C PRO A 16 11.87 -10.40 -9.52
N TYR A 17 11.03 -9.40 -9.23
CA TYR A 17 9.73 -9.56 -8.57
C TYR A 17 8.55 -9.28 -9.50
N VAL A 18 8.83 -9.08 -10.79
CA VAL A 18 7.82 -8.80 -11.81
C VAL A 18 7.96 -9.79 -12.96
N GLY A 19 6.84 -10.35 -13.40
CA GLY A 19 6.76 -11.12 -14.64
C GLY A 19 6.41 -10.24 -15.83
N MET A 20 6.70 -10.71 -17.03
CA MET A 20 6.27 -10.08 -18.29
C MET A 20 5.52 -11.11 -19.14
N VAL A 21 4.30 -10.79 -19.55
CA VAL A 21 3.49 -11.62 -20.46
C VAL A 21 2.74 -10.70 -21.42
N GLU A 22 2.92 -10.88 -22.73
CA GLU A 22 2.18 -10.15 -23.78
C GLU A 22 2.10 -8.63 -23.50
N ASP A 23 3.26 -8.02 -23.25
CA ASP A 23 3.44 -6.59 -22.92
C ASP A 23 2.83 -6.10 -21.60
N LYS A 24 2.34 -7.01 -20.75
CA LYS A 24 1.84 -6.71 -19.41
C LYS A 24 2.87 -7.08 -18.37
N ILE A 25 3.08 -6.16 -17.43
CA ILE A 25 3.81 -6.42 -16.20
C ILE A 25 2.86 -7.17 -15.27
N LEU A 26 3.33 -8.29 -14.74
CA LEU A 26 2.59 -9.15 -13.83
C LEU A 26 3.22 -9.11 -12.45
N PHE A 27 2.40 -8.80 -11.45
CA PHE A 27 2.79 -8.90 -10.05
C PHE A 27 2.06 -10.08 -9.44
N THR A 28 2.82 -11.07 -8.99
CA THR A 28 2.28 -12.33 -8.46
C THR A 28 1.93 -12.21 -6.98
N TYR A 29 0.68 -12.47 -6.63
CA TYR A 29 0.20 -12.44 -5.26
C TYR A 29 0.18 -13.86 -4.71
N THR A 30 0.88 -14.07 -3.60
CA THR A 30 1.04 -15.40 -2.99
C THR A 30 0.41 -15.48 -1.61
N LEU A 31 -0.13 -16.65 -1.27
CA LEU A 31 -0.54 -17.00 0.08
C LEU A 31 0.19 -18.28 0.48
N GLY A 32 1.11 -18.17 1.45
CA GLY A 32 2.10 -19.22 1.68
C GLY A 32 2.92 -19.44 0.41
N ASN A 33 2.99 -20.69 -0.06
CA ASN A 33 3.74 -21.07 -1.26
C ASN A 33 2.87 -21.15 -2.53
N GLN A 34 1.62 -20.69 -2.47
CA GLN A 34 0.68 -20.78 -3.58
C GLN A 34 0.46 -19.41 -4.21
N VAL A 35 0.54 -19.36 -5.54
CA VAL A 35 0.06 -18.22 -6.33
C VAL A 35 -1.45 -18.26 -6.35
N ILE A 36 -2.10 -17.16 -5.94
CA ILE A 36 -3.56 -17.09 -5.87
C ILE A 36 -4.16 -15.98 -6.74
N ASP A 37 -3.37 -14.99 -7.15
CA ASP A 37 -3.82 -13.96 -8.09
C ASP A 37 -2.64 -13.20 -8.72
N HIS A 38 -2.95 -12.33 -9.68
CA HIS A 38 -2.00 -11.40 -10.29
C HIS A 38 -2.61 -10.00 -10.45
N GLU A 39 -1.83 -8.98 -10.08
CA GLU A 39 -2.04 -7.63 -10.59
C GLU A 39 -1.40 -7.52 -11.98
N ARG A 40 -2.10 -6.84 -12.89
CA ARG A 40 -1.67 -6.68 -14.29
C ARG A 40 -1.52 -5.20 -14.58
N TRP A 41 -0.37 -4.78 -15.07
CA TRP A 41 -0.11 -3.38 -15.44
C TRP A 41 0.36 -3.27 -16.89
N ASN A 42 -0.29 -2.39 -17.65
CA ASN A 42 0.09 -2.00 -19.00
C ASN A 42 -0.27 -0.53 -19.26
N GLU A 43 -0.18 -0.11 -20.52
CA GLU A 43 -0.51 1.24 -20.97
C GLU A 43 -1.96 1.67 -20.69
N ASN A 44 -2.89 0.72 -20.59
CA ASN A 44 -4.31 0.98 -20.32
C ASN A 44 -4.62 1.10 -18.82
N GLY A 45 -3.62 0.90 -17.95
CA GLY A 45 -3.78 1.00 -16.50
C GLY A 45 -3.35 -0.25 -15.75
N ALA A 46 -3.62 -0.25 -14.44
CA ALA A 46 -3.38 -1.37 -13.54
C ALA A 46 -4.71 -2.03 -13.12
N ARG A 47 -4.81 -3.35 -13.31
CA ARG A 47 -5.90 -4.16 -12.76
C ARG A 47 -5.46 -4.77 -11.43
N ILE A 48 -5.89 -4.15 -10.34
CA ILE A 48 -5.57 -4.55 -8.97
C ILE A 48 -6.53 -5.69 -8.54
N PRO A 49 -6.03 -6.81 -8.01
CA PRO A 49 -6.85 -7.92 -7.58
C PRO A 49 -7.54 -7.65 -6.23
N VAL A 50 -8.68 -8.29 -5.99
CA VAL A 50 -9.21 -8.50 -4.63
C VAL A 50 -8.67 -9.85 -4.16
N SER A 51 -7.64 -9.82 -3.30
CA SER A 51 -6.89 -11.03 -2.98
C SER A 51 -6.61 -11.16 -1.48
N LYS A 52 -6.49 -12.40 -1.02
CA LYS A 52 -5.94 -12.71 0.31
C LYS A 52 -4.41 -12.86 0.29
N GLY A 53 -3.82 -12.87 -0.91
CA GLY A 53 -2.38 -13.01 -1.11
C GLY A 53 -1.69 -11.67 -1.00
N VAL A 54 -0.37 -11.68 -0.97
CA VAL A 54 0.45 -10.47 -0.93
C VAL A 54 1.47 -10.55 -2.07
N TRP A 55 1.63 -9.47 -2.81
CA TRP A 55 2.85 -9.28 -3.59
C TRP A 55 3.89 -8.65 -2.67
N LEU A 56 5.01 -9.32 -2.46
CA LEU A 56 6.04 -8.92 -1.48
C LEU A 56 7.40 -8.80 -2.15
N VAL A 57 8.10 -7.71 -1.86
CA VAL A 57 9.46 -7.42 -2.31
C VAL A 57 10.35 -7.08 -1.13
N THR A 58 11.47 -7.78 -1.01
CA THR A 58 12.55 -7.50 -0.06
C THR A 58 13.83 -8.15 -0.58
N ASP A 59 14.93 -7.40 -0.55
CA ASP A 59 16.30 -7.88 -0.85
C ASP A 59 17.08 -8.26 0.43
N SER A 60 16.45 -8.03 1.58
CA SER A 60 17.06 -8.10 2.91
C SER A 60 16.42 -9.21 3.73
N LEU A 61 17.17 -9.74 4.71
CA LEU A 61 16.62 -10.68 5.69
C LEU A 61 15.47 -10.01 6.46
N PRO A 62 14.36 -10.72 6.78
CA PRO A 62 13.20 -10.09 7.40
C PRO A 62 13.50 -9.32 8.69
N LEU A 63 14.46 -9.78 9.49
CA LEU A 63 14.86 -9.12 10.74
C LEU A 63 15.65 -7.82 10.55
N SER A 64 16.29 -7.63 9.38
CA SER A 64 17.07 -6.41 9.07
C SER A 64 16.23 -5.33 8.40
N VAL A 65 15.00 -5.64 7.97
CA VAL A 65 14.09 -4.66 7.38
C VAL A 65 13.69 -3.61 8.43
N THR A 66 14.00 -2.34 8.14
CA THR A 66 13.71 -1.21 9.02
C THR A 66 12.42 -0.49 8.68
N ASP A 67 11.98 -0.59 7.43
CA ASP A 67 10.80 0.11 6.91
C ASP A 67 9.98 -0.85 6.01
N LEU A 68 8.69 -1.01 6.32
CA LEU A 68 7.75 -1.81 5.55
C LEU A 68 6.70 -0.88 4.92
N PHE A 69 6.66 -0.86 3.60
CA PHE A 69 5.71 -0.10 2.79
C PHE A 69 4.54 -0.98 2.37
N ILE A 70 3.32 -0.51 2.60
CA ILE A 70 2.09 -1.27 2.35
C ILE A 70 1.16 -0.44 1.46
N GLY A 71 0.70 -1.00 0.35
CA GLY A 71 -0.22 -0.35 -0.58
C GLY A 71 -1.31 -1.29 -1.12
N HIS A 72 -2.21 -0.75 -1.96
CA HIS A 72 -3.20 -1.55 -2.69
C HIS A 72 -2.63 -2.18 -3.96
N SER A 73 -1.66 -1.51 -4.58
CA SER A 73 -1.14 -1.83 -5.91
C SER A 73 0.37 -1.88 -5.89
N ALA A 74 0.93 -2.93 -6.50
CA ALA A 74 2.35 -3.07 -6.73
C ALA A 74 2.84 -2.02 -7.74
N CYS A 75 2.06 -1.75 -8.78
CA CYS A 75 2.34 -0.67 -9.75
C CYS A 75 2.45 0.69 -9.05
N ASP A 76 1.52 1.02 -8.15
CA ASP A 76 1.53 2.31 -7.47
C ASP A 76 2.72 2.45 -6.52
N ILE A 77 3.10 1.37 -5.84
CA ILE A 77 4.32 1.29 -5.01
C ILE A 77 5.59 1.51 -5.85
N MET A 78 5.67 0.91 -7.04
CA MET A 78 6.79 1.14 -7.95
C MET A 78 6.87 2.60 -8.40
N CYS A 79 5.72 3.20 -8.73
CA CYS A 79 5.64 4.62 -9.08
C CYS A 79 6.03 5.52 -7.89
N PHE A 80 5.68 5.15 -6.66
CA PHE A 80 6.19 5.82 -5.46
C PHE A 80 7.72 5.77 -5.41
N CYS A 81 8.33 4.61 -5.65
CA CYS A 81 9.80 4.47 -5.65
C CYS A 81 10.48 5.25 -6.80
N HIS A 82 9.78 5.49 -7.92
CA HIS A 82 10.26 6.40 -8.96
C HIS A 82 10.50 7.82 -8.42
N TYR A 83 9.54 8.34 -7.64
CA TYR A 83 9.65 9.67 -7.04
C TYR A 83 10.60 9.69 -5.82
N TYR A 84 10.72 8.58 -5.10
CA TYR A 84 11.51 8.46 -3.88
C TYR A 84 12.47 7.25 -3.92
N PRO A 85 13.48 7.26 -4.82
CA PRO A 85 14.38 6.12 -5.02
C PRO A 85 15.30 5.84 -3.81
N ASN A 86 15.39 6.77 -2.85
CA ASN A 86 16.14 6.58 -1.62
C ASN A 86 15.58 5.44 -0.72
N TRP A 87 14.36 4.95 -0.99
CA TRP A 87 13.76 3.82 -0.27
C TRP A 87 14.16 2.46 -0.80
N ILE A 88 14.73 2.38 -2.00
CA ILE A 88 15.27 1.14 -2.58
C ILE A 88 16.81 1.13 -2.54
N ASN A 89 17.40 1.96 -1.67
CA ASN A 89 18.85 2.04 -1.50
C ASN A 89 19.35 0.79 -0.75
N PRO A 90 20.40 0.10 -1.22
CA PRO A 90 20.97 -1.07 -0.54
C PRO A 90 21.38 -0.84 0.93
N HIS A 91 21.72 0.39 1.31
CA HIS A 91 22.07 0.74 2.69
C HIS A 91 20.84 0.92 3.60
N ARG A 92 19.63 0.82 3.05
CA ARG A 92 18.37 0.93 3.78
C ARG A 92 17.47 -0.25 3.43
N SER A 93 17.46 -1.24 4.30
CA SER A 93 16.61 -2.43 4.16
C SER A 93 15.13 -2.07 4.26
N SER A 94 14.48 -1.91 3.11
CA SER A 94 13.05 -1.66 3.00
C SER A 94 12.35 -2.86 2.37
N ALA A 95 11.15 -3.18 2.86
CA ALA A 95 10.26 -4.15 2.24
C ALA A 95 9.03 -3.43 1.67
N PHE A 96 8.51 -3.96 0.57
CA PHE A 96 7.33 -3.42 -0.11
C PHE A 96 6.29 -4.50 -0.30
N ALA A 97 5.06 -4.22 0.12
CA ALA A 97 3.97 -5.17 0.07
C ALA A 97 2.72 -4.54 -0.55
N SER A 98 2.16 -5.19 -1.56
CA SER A 98 0.84 -4.88 -2.07
C SER A 98 -0.17 -5.90 -1.56
N LEU A 99 -1.27 -5.41 -0.97
CA LEU A 99 -2.33 -6.22 -0.39
C LEU A 99 -3.52 -6.45 -1.32
N GLY A 100 -3.54 -5.75 -2.46
CA GLY A 100 -4.71 -5.73 -3.33
C GLY A 100 -5.83 -4.85 -2.78
N LEU A 101 -6.97 -4.89 -3.46
CA LEU A 101 -8.21 -4.30 -3.01
C LEU A 101 -8.80 -5.11 -1.86
N LEU A 102 -9.47 -4.41 -0.92
CA LEU A 102 -10.03 -4.98 0.31
C LEU A 102 -8.99 -5.70 1.20
N PRO A 103 -7.92 -4.99 1.63
CA PRO A 103 -6.90 -5.58 2.50
C PRO A 103 -7.52 -6.15 3.77
N THR A 104 -6.93 -7.23 4.28
CA THR A 104 -7.38 -7.96 5.46
C THR A 104 -6.40 -7.84 6.62
N LYS A 105 -6.90 -8.08 7.84
CA LYS A 105 -6.07 -8.08 9.06
C LYS A 105 -5.04 -9.21 9.01
N GLU A 106 -5.39 -10.34 8.41
CA GLU A 106 -4.54 -11.53 8.31
C GLU A 106 -3.30 -11.25 7.47
N GLN A 107 -3.46 -10.61 6.30
CA GLN A 107 -2.33 -10.17 5.46
C GLN A 107 -1.39 -9.25 6.26
N PHE A 108 -1.95 -8.25 6.95
CA PHE A 108 -1.16 -7.32 7.74
C PHE A 108 -0.46 -8.00 8.92
N THR A 109 -1.15 -8.89 9.64
CA THR A 109 -0.61 -9.61 10.79
C THR A 109 0.54 -10.51 10.36
N TRP A 110 0.40 -11.20 9.22
CA TRP A 110 1.47 -11.99 8.63
C TRP A 110 2.70 -11.13 8.30
N LEU A 111 2.52 -10.00 7.60
CA LEU A 111 3.61 -9.06 7.32
C LEU A 111 4.28 -8.55 8.59
N LYS A 112 3.50 -8.23 9.63
CA LYS A 112 4.05 -7.75 10.90
C LYS A 112 4.83 -8.83 11.65
N SER A 113 4.41 -10.09 11.53
CA SER A 113 5.13 -11.24 12.08
C SER A 113 6.44 -11.52 11.33
N LEU A 114 6.49 -11.22 10.03
CA LEU A 114 7.68 -11.37 9.19
C LEU A 114 8.69 -10.24 9.43
N PHE A 115 8.22 -8.99 9.45
CA PHE A 115 9.04 -7.78 9.59
C PHE A 115 8.82 -7.13 10.96
N THR A 116 9.24 -7.82 12.02
CA THR A 116 8.95 -7.46 13.42
C THR A 116 9.48 -6.09 13.82
N ASN A 117 10.67 -5.72 13.31
CA ASN A 117 11.37 -4.47 13.63
C ASN A 117 10.96 -3.29 12.74
N ALA A 118 10.21 -3.55 11.66
CA ALA A 118 9.96 -2.54 10.64
C ALA A 118 8.95 -1.48 11.09
N LYS A 119 9.29 -0.22 10.80
CA LYS A 119 8.35 0.90 10.81
C LYS A 119 7.34 0.74 9.69
N ILE A 120 6.07 1.02 9.98
CA ILE A 120 5.00 0.85 9.00
C ILE A 120 4.79 2.15 8.23
N HIS A 121 4.88 2.03 6.91
CA HIS A 121 4.57 3.07 5.94
C HIS A 121 3.40 2.62 5.07
N THR A 122 2.46 3.51 4.79
CA THR A 122 1.36 3.23 3.85
C THR A 122 1.48 4.07 2.59
N VAL A 123 1.20 3.45 1.46
CA VAL A 123 1.23 4.02 0.10
C VAL A 123 -0.10 3.70 -0.60
N PHE A 124 -1.20 3.83 0.14
CA PHE A 124 -2.54 3.70 -0.44
C PHE A 124 -2.93 4.99 -1.19
N ASP A 125 -3.91 4.91 -2.09
CA ASP A 125 -4.41 6.06 -2.86
C ASP A 125 -4.97 7.19 -1.97
N GLY A 126 -5.08 8.38 -2.55
CA GLY A 126 -5.66 9.58 -1.93
C GLY A 126 -7.19 9.55 -1.85
N GLY A 127 -7.84 8.61 -2.53
CA GLY A 127 -9.27 8.39 -2.48
C GLY A 127 -9.77 7.93 -1.11
N ILE A 128 -11.09 7.83 -0.96
CA ILE A 128 -11.68 7.40 0.32
C ILE A 128 -11.30 5.95 0.67
N SER A 129 -11.14 5.07 -0.32
CA SER A 129 -10.70 3.69 -0.13
C SER A 129 -9.31 3.65 0.50
N GLY A 130 -8.32 4.32 -0.10
CA GLY A 130 -6.97 4.34 0.43
C GLY A 130 -6.86 5.01 1.80
N ARG A 131 -7.62 6.09 2.03
CA ARG A 131 -7.68 6.76 3.34
C ARG A 131 -8.34 5.88 4.43
N VAL A 132 -9.31 5.05 4.08
CA VAL A 132 -9.87 4.03 4.99
C VAL A 132 -8.86 2.90 5.23
N ALA A 133 -8.12 2.48 4.20
CA ALA A 133 -7.08 1.45 4.34
C ALA A 133 -5.95 1.91 5.30
N ASP A 134 -5.54 3.18 5.24
CA ASP A 134 -4.62 3.77 6.23
C ASP A 134 -5.14 3.59 7.67
N CYS A 135 -6.42 3.88 7.90
CA CYS A 135 -7.04 3.77 9.23
C CYS A 135 -7.18 2.31 9.67
N LYS A 136 -7.48 1.38 8.75
CA LYS A 136 -7.50 -0.07 9.02
C LYS A 136 -6.12 -0.54 9.48
N VAL A 137 -5.07 -0.24 8.73
CA VAL A 137 -3.68 -0.58 9.08
C VAL A 137 -3.32 -0.01 10.45
N ALA A 138 -3.66 1.25 10.74
CA ALA A 138 -3.44 1.85 12.06
C ALA A 138 -4.13 1.06 13.19
N THR A 139 -5.36 0.59 12.97
CA THR A 139 -6.07 -0.21 13.99
C THR A 139 -5.46 -1.59 14.16
N TRP A 140 -5.06 -2.25 13.07
CA TRP A 140 -4.43 -3.57 13.12
C TRP A 140 -3.05 -3.55 13.77
N GLN A 141 -2.28 -2.49 13.54
CA GLN A 141 -0.99 -2.24 14.19
C GLN A 141 -1.10 -2.24 15.73
N LEU A 142 -2.27 -1.86 16.27
CA LEU A 142 -2.55 -1.90 17.71
C LEU A 142 -3.30 -3.16 18.16
N GLY A 143 -3.40 -4.18 17.30
CA GLY A 143 -4.16 -5.40 17.56
C GLY A 143 -5.69 -5.22 17.58
N LYS A 144 -6.19 -4.02 17.28
CA LYS A 144 -7.61 -3.67 17.30
C LYS A 144 -8.28 -3.92 15.95
N ASN A 145 -9.59 -3.65 15.89
CA ASN A 145 -10.37 -3.61 14.67
C ASN A 145 -11.28 -2.38 14.71
N ALA A 146 -11.47 -1.75 13.55
CA ALA A 146 -12.50 -0.74 13.34
C ALA A 146 -13.36 -1.13 12.14
N ARG A 147 -14.65 -0.79 12.21
CA ARG A 147 -15.58 -0.94 11.09
C ARG A 147 -15.74 0.41 10.42
N PHE A 148 -15.83 0.42 9.10
CA PHE A 148 -15.95 1.64 8.29
C PHE A 148 -17.13 1.48 7.33
N SER A 149 -17.86 2.56 7.11
CA SER A 149 -18.96 2.66 6.14
C SER A 149 -19.02 4.05 5.55
N ILE A 150 -19.67 4.20 4.40
CA ILE A 150 -19.96 5.52 3.81
C ILE A 150 -21.47 5.74 3.89
N VAL A 151 -21.90 6.87 4.47
CA VAL A 151 -23.30 7.25 4.65
C VAL A 151 -23.46 8.75 4.43
N ASP A 152 -24.32 9.16 3.50
CA ASP A 152 -24.57 10.54 3.04
C ASP A 152 -23.29 11.40 2.93
N ASP A 153 -22.34 10.98 2.09
CA ASP A 153 -21.05 11.69 1.87
C ASP A 153 -20.17 11.82 3.13
N HIS A 154 -20.36 10.95 4.12
CA HIS A 154 -19.49 10.85 5.28
C HIS A 154 -18.90 9.44 5.41
N GLY A 155 -17.61 9.39 5.72
CA GLY A 155 -16.99 8.19 6.25
C GLY A 155 -17.37 8.04 7.73
N GLU A 156 -18.15 7.02 8.04
CA GLU A 156 -18.45 6.60 9.39
C GLU A 156 -17.46 5.53 9.83
N PHE A 157 -17.09 5.55 11.10
CA PHE A 157 -16.32 4.47 11.69
C PHE A 157 -16.75 4.14 13.12
N TYR A 158 -16.67 2.86 13.45
CA TYR A 158 -16.92 2.35 14.79
C TYR A 158 -15.62 1.82 15.38
N CYS A 159 -15.19 2.45 16.48
CA CYS A 159 -13.96 2.11 17.17
C CYS A 159 -14.12 2.32 18.69
N ASN A 160 -13.55 1.43 19.51
CA ASN A 160 -13.65 1.49 20.98
C ASN A 160 -15.10 1.67 21.48
N LYS A 161 -16.04 0.91 20.91
CA LYS A 161 -17.48 0.95 21.20
C LYS A 161 -18.22 2.25 20.86
N LYS A 162 -17.56 3.22 20.19
CA LYS A 162 -18.12 4.51 19.80
C LYS A 162 -18.21 4.63 18.29
N LYS A 163 -19.25 5.32 17.81
CA LYS A 163 -19.46 5.66 16.41
C LYS A 163 -19.02 7.12 16.18
N TYR A 164 -18.30 7.35 15.10
CA TYR A 164 -17.84 8.66 14.67
C TYR A 164 -18.18 8.86 13.19
N ARG A 165 -18.30 10.12 12.77
CA ARG A 165 -18.64 10.51 11.40
C ARG A 165 -17.72 11.65 10.95
N ILE A 166 -17.15 11.54 9.76
CA ILE A 166 -16.29 12.58 9.15
C ILE A 166 -16.72 12.76 7.69
N PRO A 167 -16.87 13.98 7.18
CA PRO A 167 -17.11 14.21 5.75
C PRO A 167 -16.03 13.56 4.88
N VAL A 168 -16.42 12.94 3.76
CA VAL A 168 -15.50 12.21 2.87
C VAL A 168 -14.38 13.13 2.35
N SER A 169 -14.69 14.39 2.07
CA SER A 169 -13.72 15.39 1.59
C SER A 169 -12.54 15.62 2.55
N ILE A 170 -12.75 15.46 3.86
CA ILE A 170 -11.72 15.71 4.89
C ILE A 170 -11.30 14.45 5.65
N PHE A 171 -11.90 13.30 5.35
CA PHE A 171 -11.57 12.01 5.97
C PHE A 171 -10.07 11.74 5.84
N SER A 172 -9.40 11.31 6.92
CA SER A 172 -7.97 11.01 6.90
C SER A 172 -7.57 10.24 8.15
N LEU A 173 -6.43 9.57 8.10
CA LEU A 173 -5.82 8.92 9.27
C LEU A 173 -5.69 9.90 10.44
N ASN A 174 -5.19 11.12 10.21
CA ASN A 174 -5.01 12.11 11.27
C ASN A 174 -6.33 12.46 11.97
N ARG A 175 -7.43 12.64 11.21
CA ARG A 175 -8.75 12.91 11.82
C ARG A 175 -9.29 11.68 12.55
N PHE A 176 -9.12 10.49 11.97
CA PHE A 176 -9.47 9.23 12.60
C PHE A 176 -8.75 9.04 13.94
N GLU A 177 -7.43 9.26 13.99
CA GLU A 177 -6.61 9.14 15.19
C GLU A 177 -7.03 10.15 16.27
N LYS A 178 -7.25 11.41 15.89
CA LYS A 178 -7.73 12.46 16.80
C LYS A 178 -9.08 12.12 17.45
N LEU A 179 -10.02 11.59 16.67
CA LEU A 179 -11.37 11.26 17.16
C LEU A 179 -11.41 9.94 17.94
N SER A 180 -10.67 8.93 17.50
CA SER A 180 -10.65 7.60 18.14
C SER A 180 -9.74 7.51 19.35
N GLY A 181 -8.79 8.46 19.50
CA GLY A 181 -7.72 8.41 20.50
C GLY A 181 -6.61 7.40 20.16
N ILE A 182 -6.62 6.82 18.95
CA ILE A 182 -5.58 5.91 18.48
C ILE A 182 -4.34 6.70 18.08
N ARG A 183 -3.15 6.18 18.41
CA ARG A 183 -1.86 6.63 17.87
C ARG A 183 -1.08 5.40 17.43
N ALA A 184 -1.13 5.07 16.14
CA ALA A 184 -0.51 3.85 15.63
C ALA A 184 0.95 4.04 15.21
N GLY A 185 1.40 5.29 15.09
CA GLY A 185 2.78 5.62 14.69
C GLY A 185 3.11 5.24 13.25
N ILE A 186 2.08 5.15 12.38
CA ILE A 186 2.25 4.84 10.95
C ILE A 186 2.48 6.13 10.16
N ARG A 187 3.31 6.06 9.12
CA ARG A 187 3.53 7.20 8.20
C ARG A 187 2.83 6.94 6.88
N THR A 188 1.97 7.88 6.47
CA THR A 188 1.31 7.83 5.18
C THR A 188 2.12 8.57 4.12
N HIS A 189 2.15 8.03 2.90
CA HIS A 189 2.71 8.66 1.72
C HIS A 189 1.62 8.79 0.67
N LYS A 190 1.39 10.00 0.18
CA LYS A 190 0.37 10.31 -0.84
C LYS A 190 1.03 11.05 -2.00
N PRO A 191 0.54 10.87 -3.24
CA PRO A 191 0.98 11.69 -4.36
C PRO A 191 0.65 13.16 -4.11
N LYS A 192 1.35 14.05 -4.80
CA LYS A 192 1.03 15.49 -4.75
C LYS A 192 -0.29 15.74 -5.49
N ALA A 193 -1.08 16.69 -4.99
CA ALA A 193 -2.30 17.12 -5.67
C ALA A 193 -1.97 17.56 -7.11
N PRO A 194 -2.87 17.31 -8.09
CA PRO A 194 -4.24 16.83 -7.93
C PRO A 194 -4.41 15.29 -7.99
N PHE A 195 -3.33 14.52 -7.99
CA PHE A 195 -3.39 13.08 -8.24
C PHE A 195 -3.87 12.28 -7.03
N GLU A 196 -4.61 11.19 -7.28
CA GLU A 196 -5.01 10.23 -6.25
C GLU A 196 -3.99 9.10 -6.09
N THR A 197 -3.29 8.71 -7.16
CA THR A 197 -2.26 7.65 -7.13
C THR A 197 -0.91 8.15 -7.65
N PHE A 198 0.18 7.50 -7.23
CA PHE A 198 1.51 7.75 -7.80
C PHE A 198 1.58 7.33 -9.27
N TYR A 199 0.83 6.31 -9.68
CA TYR A 199 0.67 5.91 -11.07
C TYR A 199 0.05 7.03 -11.92
N GLN A 200 -1.04 7.65 -11.45
CA GLN A 200 -1.63 8.82 -12.13
C GLN A 200 -0.61 9.95 -12.26
N SER A 201 0.12 10.25 -11.17
CA SER A 201 1.18 11.26 -11.23
C SER A 201 2.27 10.88 -12.23
N PHE A 202 2.64 9.61 -12.32
CA PHE A 202 3.69 9.11 -13.22
C PHE A 202 3.30 9.19 -14.70
N THR A 203 2.06 8.86 -15.05
CA THR A 203 1.62 8.88 -16.45
C THR A 203 1.26 10.27 -16.98
N ASN A 204 1.00 11.24 -16.09
CA ASN A 204 0.63 12.62 -16.48
C ASN A 204 1.82 13.61 -16.48
N VAL A 205 3.03 13.16 -16.14
CA VAL A 205 4.26 13.98 -16.13
C VAL A 205 5.18 13.62 -17.31
N GLY A 206 4.70 12.77 -18.23
CA GLY A 206 5.36 12.39 -19.47
C GLY A 206 5.07 13.32 -20.64
#